data_AF-A0A5D4MBY0-F1
#
_entry.id   AF-A0A5D4MBY0-F1
#
_cell.length_a   1.000
_cell.length_b   1.000
_cell.length_c   1.000
_cell.angle_alpha   90.00
_cell.angle_beta   90.00
_cell.angle_gamma   90.00
#
_symmetry.space_group_name_H-M   'P 1'
#
loop_
_entity.id
_entity.type
_entity.pdbx_description
1 polymer ?
#
loop_
_entity_poly.entity_id
_entity_poly.type
_entity_poly.pdbx_seq_one_letter_code
_entity_poly.pdbx_strand_id
1 'polypeptide(L)'
;MRKRKHMRAKLFVIQILIGVLLGISAAPLSANTGIDDLVPNDYKENKFKKNNDLIHDQSLKNQKIEIPEEQKKLQFEGAPSNALGELKQNIFQGEEKGTNTIKAKAEGLKLFSQSDRAAKLGAMEEAEQGSSSLSILIAVFAGVCILLLILVIVIWNRTDQGKQVRK
;
A
#
# COMPACT_ATOMS: atom_id res chain seq x y z
N MET A 1 39.41 33.61 33.14
CA MET A 1 39.50 32.15 32.82
C MET A 1 38.16 31.45 32.51
N ARG A 2 37.01 31.90 33.05
CA ARG A 2 35.70 31.24 32.90
C ARG A 2 35.21 31.14 31.43
N LYS A 3 35.33 32.22 30.64
CA LYS A 3 34.91 32.26 29.21
C LYS A 3 35.62 31.20 28.33
N ARG A 4 36.91 30.94 28.55
CA ARG A 4 37.66 29.91 27.79
C ARG A 4 37.19 28.48 28.10
N LYS A 5 36.76 28.22 29.34
CA LYS A 5 36.18 26.91 29.74
C LYS A 5 34.83 26.66 29.06
N HIS A 6 33.97 27.67 28.99
CA HIS A 6 32.68 27.56 28.28
C HIS A 6 32.83 27.39 26.76
N MET A 7 33.81 28.07 26.14
CA MET A 7 34.06 27.93 24.70
C MET A 7 34.58 26.53 24.34
N ARG A 8 35.46 25.97 25.17
CA ARG A 8 35.94 24.59 25.02
C ARG A 8 34.82 23.58 25.25
N ALA A 9 33.98 23.78 26.28
CA ALA A 9 32.82 22.92 26.53
C ALA A 9 31.82 22.92 25.36
N LYS A 10 31.54 24.08 24.76
CA LYS A 10 30.70 24.20 23.56
C LYS A 10 31.31 23.45 22.36
N LEU A 11 32.63 23.54 22.18
CA LEU A 11 33.33 22.82 21.11
C LEU A 11 33.22 21.29 21.28
N PHE A 12 33.35 20.80 22.52
CA PHE A 12 33.18 19.37 22.83
C PHE A 12 31.75 18.87 22.58
N VAL A 13 30.74 19.66 22.95
CA VAL A 13 29.33 19.30 22.69
C VAL A 13 29.05 19.22 21.19
N ILE A 14 29.60 20.13 20.38
CA ILE A 14 29.45 20.12 18.93
C ILE A 14 30.14 18.88 18.31
N GLN A 15 31.32 18.51 18.80
CA GLN A 15 32.01 17.30 18.34
C GLN A 15 31.23 16.02 18.64
N ILE A 16 30.61 15.93 19.83
CA ILE A 16 29.75 14.80 20.20
C ILE A 16 28.50 14.77 19.30
N LEU A 17 27.88 15.93 19.04
CA LEU A 17 26.71 16.04 18.17
C LEU A 17 27.01 15.58 16.73
N ILE A 18 28.16 15.97 16.20
CA ILE A 18 28.62 15.55 14.86
C ILE A 18 28.90 14.05 14.84
N GLY A 19 29.53 13.50 15.89
CA GLY A 19 29.77 12.06 16.01
C GLY A 19 28.48 11.24 16.07
N VAL A 20 27.48 11.72 16.81
CA VAL A 20 26.14 11.08 16.86
C VAL A 20 25.46 11.16 15.50
N LEU A 21 25.54 12.30 14.81
CA LEU A 21 24.92 12.48 13.49
C LEU A 21 25.58 11.60 12.41
N LEU A 22 26.90 11.42 12.46
CA LEU A 22 27.65 10.54 11.55
C LEU A 22 27.50 9.05 11.90
N GLY A 23 27.12 8.71 13.13
CA GLY A 23 26.91 7.34 13.60
C GLY A 23 25.56 6.74 13.23
N ILE A 24 24.63 7.53 12.67
CA ILE A 24 23.35 7.01 12.16
C ILE A 24 23.58 6.47 10.74
N SER A 25 24.38 5.42 10.60
CA SER A 25 24.34 4.60 9.40
C SER A 25 23.21 3.59 9.57
N ALA A 26 22.04 3.94 9.05
CA ALA A 26 20.95 2.98 8.88
C ALA A 26 21.46 1.89 7.93
N ALA A 27 21.60 0.66 8.42
CA ALA A 27 21.85 -0.48 7.54
C ALA A 27 20.70 -0.53 6.53
N PRO A 28 20.97 -0.66 5.22
CA PRO A 28 19.92 -0.85 4.25
C PRO A 28 19.18 -2.14 4.62
N LEU A 29 17.91 -2.00 4.99
CA LEU A 29 17.00 -3.13 5.14
C LEU A 29 16.73 -3.65 3.72
N SER A 30 17.57 -4.57 3.25
CA SER A 30 17.29 -5.27 2.01
C SER A 30 16.16 -6.25 2.29
N ALA A 31 15.00 -6.02 1.68
CA ALA A 31 14.01 -7.08 1.55
C ALA A 31 14.67 -8.22 0.77
N ASN A 32 14.45 -9.45 1.22
CA ASN A 32 14.89 -10.62 0.47
C ASN A 32 14.09 -10.66 -0.84
N THR A 33 14.75 -10.41 -1.97
CA THR A 33 14.17 -10.46 -3.31
C THR A 33 14.20 -11.86 -3.91
N GLY A 34 14.62 -12.88 -3.13
CA GLY A 34 14.65 -14.27 -3.53
C GLY A 34 13.24 -14.81 -3.76
N ILE A 35 12.87 -14.97 -5.04
CA ILE A 35 11.62 -15.65 -5.44
C ILE A 35 11.62 -17.10 -4.90
N ASP A 36 12.80 -17.71 -4.78
CA ASP A 36 13.00 -19.07 -4.27
C ASP A 36 12.67 -19.23 -2.78
N ASP A 37 12.62 -18.12 -2.02
CA ASP A 37 12.29 -18.11 -0.60
C ASP A 37 10.80 -17.80 -0.34
N LEU A 38 10.00 -17.62 -1.40
CA LEU A 38 8.56 -17.40 -1.29
C LEU A 38 7.84 -18.72 -1.04
N VAL A 39 7.29 -18.87 0.17
CA VAL A 39 6.33 -19.94 0.45
C VAL A 39 4.99 -19.56 -0.18
N PRO A 40 4.34 -20.44 -0.97
CA PRO A 40 3.01 -20.19 -1.50
C PRO A 40 2.02 -19.79 -0.40
N ASN A 41 1.17 -18.81 -0.69
CA ASN A 41 0.13 -18.42 0.24
C ASN A 41 -0.96 -19.50 0.30
N ASP A 42 -0.88 -20.39 1.28
CA ASP A 42 -1.90 -21.41 1.50
C ASP A 42 -3.19 -20.78 2.02
N TYR A 43 -4.30 -21.08 1.35
CA TYR A 43 -5.62 -20.65 1.78
C TYR A 43 -5.97 -21.28 3.14
N LYS A 44 -6.18 -20.43 4.15
CA LYS A 44 -6.70 -20.86 5.45
C LYS A 44 -8.21 -20.79 5.40
N GLU A 45 -8.86 -21.95 5.42
CA GLU A 45 -10.31 -22.04 5.49
C GLU A 45 -10.79 -21.50 6.84
N ASN A 46 -11.29 -20.27 6.83
CA ASN A 46 -11.93 -19.68 8.00
C ASN A 46 -13.32 -20.28 8.16
N LYS A 47 -13.68 -20.68 9.39
CA LYS A 47 -15.03 -21.16 9.70
C LYS A 47 -16.04 -20.02 9.48
N PHE A 48 -16.68 -20.01 8.33
CA PHE A 48 -17.73 -19.05 8.01
C PHE A 48 -18.95 -19.30 8.91
N LYS A 49 -19.22 -18.39 9.85
CA LYS A 49 -20.50 -18.37 10.57
C LYS A 49 -21.56 -17.78 9.64
N LYS A 50 -22.37 -18.65 9.06
CA LYS A 50 -23.53 -18.25 8.25
C LYS A 50 -24.61 -17.64 9.16
N ASN A 51 -24.55 -16.32 9.38
CA ASN A 51 -25.58 -15.57 10.10
C ASN A 51 -26.79 -15.33 9.20
N ASN A 52 -27.57 -16.39 8.96
CA ASN A 52 -28.85 -16.31 8.26
C ASN A 52 -30.04 -16.06 9.20
N ASP A 53 -29.79 -15.82 10.48
CA ASP A 53 -30.81 -15.66 11.52
C ASP A 53 -31.75 -14.46 11.25
N LEU A 54 -31.27 -13.46 10.52
CA LEU A 54 -32.04 -12.27 10.11
C LEU A 54 -32.70 -12.41 8.73
N ILE A 55 -32.38 -13.46 7.96
CA ILE A 55 -32.92 -13.67 6.61
C ILE A 55 -34.37 -14.21 6.68
N HIS A 56 -34.77 -14.75 7.83
CA HIS A 56 -36.12 -15.29 8.03
C HIS A 56 -36.87 -14.42 9.04
N ASP A 57 -37.60 -13.43 8.53
CA ASP A 57 -38.63 -12.77 9.32
C ASP A 57 -39.72 -13.81 9.64
N GLN A 58 -39.81 -14.23 10.91
CA GLN A 58 -40.81 -15.20 11.35
C GLN A 58 -42.25 -14.69 11.15
N SER A 59 -42.43 -13.36 11.03
CA SER A 59 -43.70 -12.74 10.64
C SER A 59 -44.15 -13.17 9.25
N LEU A 60 -43.22 -13.24 8.29
CA LEU A 60 -43.50 -13.62 6.90
C LEU A 60 -43.66 -15.13 6.71
N LYS A 61 -43.07 -15.95 7.59
CA LYS A 61 -43.18 -17.42 7.50
C LYS A 61 -44.60 -17.92 7.73
N ASN A 62 -45.38 -17.20 8.54
CA ASN A 62 -46.80 -17.51 8.82
C ASN A 62 -47.78 -16.84 7.84
N GLN A 63 -47.30 -15.92 6.98
CA GLN A 63 -48.08 -15.28 5.92
C GLN A 63 -47.73 -15.86 4.55
N LYS A 64 -47.66 -17.19 4.45
CA LYS A 64 -47.54 -17.85 3.15
C LYS A 64 -48.88 -17.68 2.42
N ILE A 65 -49.03 -16.60 1.66
CA ILE A 65 -50.17 -16.39 0.78
C ILE A 65 -50.20 -17.56 -0.20
N GLU A 66 -51.27 -18.35 -0.16
CA GLU A 66 -51.45 -19.44 -1.12
C GLU A 66 -51.57 -18.85 -2.51
N ILE A 67 -50.73 -19.32 -3.43
CA ILE A 67 -50.75 -18.91 -4.82
C ILE A 67 -52.13 -19.31 -5.40
N PRO A 68 -52.93 -18.38 -5.94
CA PRO A 68 -54.20 -18.69 -6.56
C PRO A 68 -54.06 -19.79 -7.63
N GLU A 69 -55.05 -20.68 -7.74
CA GLU A 69 -55.01 -21.83 -8.67
C GLU A 69 -54.78 -21.41 -10.13
N GLU A 70 -55.25 -20.23 -10.52
CA GLU A 70 -55.02 -19.65 -11.86
C GLU A 70 -53.53 -19.39 -12.12
N GLN A 71 -52.78 -18.95 -11.10
CA GLN A 71 -51.35 -18.69 -11.19
C GLN A 71 -50.51 -19.97 -11.16
N LYS A 72 -50.99 -21.02 -10.47
CA LYS A 72 -50.37 -22.35 -10.50
C LYS A 72 -50.44 -23.01 -11.88
N LYS A 73 -51.38 -22.57 -12.73
CA LYS A 73 -51.54 -23.05 -14.11
C LYS A 73 -50.60 -22.39 -15.11
N LEU A 74 -49.91 -21.31 -14.73
CA LEU A 74 -48.85 -20.73 -15.57
C LEU A 74 -47.67 -21.70 -15.63
N GLN A 75 -47.39 -22.19 -16.85
CA GLN A 75 -46.18 -22.94 -17.14
C GLN A 75 -45.12 -21.95 -17.64
N PHE A 76 -43.94 -21.95 -17.02
CA PHE A 76 -42.81 -21.08 -17.40
C PHE A 76 -41.98 -21.64 -18.56
N GLU A 77 -42.43 -22.74 -19.16
CA GLU A 77 -41.90 -23.22 -20.45
C GLU A 77 -42.43 -22.31 -21.56
N GLY A 78 -41.75 -21.16 -21.73
CA GLY A 78 -41.82 -20.42 -22.98
C GLY A 78 -41.37 -21.33 -24.13
N ALA A 79 -41.94 -21.12 -25.32
CA ALA A 79 -41.53 -21.82 -26.53
C ALA A 79 -39.99 -21.85 -26.62
N PRO A 80 -39.36 -22.99 -26.97
CA PRO A 80 -37.91 -23.11 -27.02
C PRO A 80 -37.37 -22.05 -27.99
N SER A 81 -36.93 -20.95 -27.41
CA SER A 81 -36.50 -19.79 -28.15
C SER A 81 -35.03 -20.01 -28.48
N ASN A 82 -34.76 -20.23 -29.77
CA ASN A 82 -33.40 -20.30 -30.30
C ASN A 82 -32.59 -19.01 -30.03
N ALA A 83 -33.24 -17.94 -29.57
CA ALA A 83 -32.59 -16.67 -29.23
C ALA A 83 -31.47 -16.82 -28.20
N LEU A 84 -31.60 -17.74 -27.22
CA LEU A 84 -30.52 -17.97 -26.24
C LEU A 84 -29.34 -18.71 -26.88
N GLY A 85 -29.61 -19.61 -27.82
CA GLY A 85 -28.60 -20.30 -28.63
C GLY A 85 -27.84 -19.33 -29.55
N GLU A 86 -28.58 -18.48 -30.27
CA GLU A 86 -28.02 -17.42 -31.12
C GLU A 86 -27.24 -16.39 -30.31
N LEU A 87 -27.76 -15.97 -29.15
CA LEU A 87 -27.06 -15.06 -28.24
C LEU A 87 -25.76 -15.68 -27.73
N LYS A 88 -25.79 -16.95 -27.32
CA LYS A 88 -24.59 -17.67 -26.88
C LYS A 88 -23.57 -17.79 -28.01
N GLN A 89 -24.03 -18.02 -29.24
CA GLN A 89 -23.14 -18.07 -30.39
C GLN A 89 -22.54 -16.70 -30.70
N ASN A 90 -23.33 -15.63 -30.66
CA ASN A 90 -22.84 -14.27 -30.93
C ASN A 90 -21.92 -13.72 -29.84
N ILE A 91 -22.18 -14.01 -28.55
CA ILE A 91 -21.34 -13.51 -27.44
C ILE A 91 -20.05 -14.32 -27.29
N PHE A 92 -20.10 -15.63 -27.49
CA PHE A 92 -18.95 -16.52 -27.19
C PHE A 92 -18.25 -17.08 -28.42
N GLN A 93 -18.86 -16.98 -29.61
CA GLN A 93 -18.31 -17.49 -30.86
C GLN A 93 -18.31 -16.46 -32.00
N GLY A 94 -18.97 -15.31 -31.81
CA GLY A 94 -18.99 -14.20 -32.73
C GLY A 94 -17.73 -13.35 -32.61
N GLU A 95 -17.13 -13.09 -33.77
CA GLU A 95 -15.93 -12.27 -34.01
C GLU A 95 -14.60 -12.80 -33.44
N GLU A 96 -13.92 -13.52 -34.34
CA GLU A 96 -12.51 -13.92 -34.31
C GLU A 96 -12.01 -14.61 -33.03
N LYS A 97 -12.20 -15.94 -33.02
CA LYS A 97 -11.51 -16.91 -32.16
C LYS A 97 -9.97 -16.76 -32.10
N GLY A 98 -9.38 -15.90 -32.94
CA GLY A 98 -7.94 -15.71 -33.08
C GLY A 98 -7.37 -14.41 -32.51
N THR A 99 -8.13 -13.34 -32.27
CA THR A 99 -7.54 -11.98 -32.06
C THR A 99 -7.87 -11.32 -30.72
N ASN A 100 -8.84 -11.85 -29.97
CA ASN A 100 -9.24 -11.32 -28.67
C ASN A 100 -8.73 -12.11 -27.46
N THR A 101 -7.99 -13.20 -27.68
CA THR A 101 -7.31 -13.88 -26.58
C THR A 101 -6.06 -13.11 -26.16
N ILE A 102 -5.77 -13.10 -24.86
CA ILE A 102 -4.57 -12.45 -24.30
C ILE A 102 -3.31 -12.96 -25.00
N LYS A 103 -3.25 -14.26 -25.35
CA LYS A 103 -2.15 -14.87 -26.09
C LYS A 103 -1.94 -14.21 -27.47
N ALA A 104 -3.00 -14.10 -28.27
CA ALA A 104 -2.90 -13.53 -29.61
C ALA A 104 -2.58 -12.03 -29.61
N LYS A 105 -3.17 -11.26 -28.68
CA LYS A 105 -2.84 -9.83 -28.53
C LYS A 105 -1.40 -9.65 -28.06
N ALA A 106 -0.92 -10.49 -27.15
CA ALA A 106 0.45 -10.42 -26.66
C ALA A 106 1.47 -10.82 -27.74
N GLU A 107 1.15 -11.80 -28.58
CA GLU A 107 1.96 -12.19 -29.72
C GLU A 107 1.99 -11.10 -30.80
N GLY A 108 0.82 -10.53 -31.15
CA GLY A 108 0.72 -9.41 -32.09
C GLY A 108 1.47 -8.16 -31.62
N LEU A 109 1.48 -7.89 -30.31
CA LEU A 109 2.23 -6.81 -29.67
C LEU A 109 3.68 -7.20 -29.32
N LYS A 110 4.11 -8.43 -29.64
CA LYS A 110 5.45 -8.97 -29.35
C LYS A 110 5.91 -8.81 -27.90
N LEU A 111 4.97 -8.81 -26.95
CA LEU A 111 5.24 -8.54 -25.52
C LEU A 111 6.15 -9.58 -24.88
N PHE A 112 6.20 -10.79 -25.45
CA PHE A 112 6.98 -11.91 -24.94
C PHE A 112 7.94 -12.52 -25.98
N SER A 113 8.11 -11.87 -27.13
CA SER A 113 8.95 -12.38 -28.24
C SER A 113 10.45 -12.25 -27.97
N GLN A 114 10.84 -11.69 -26.82
CA GLN A 114 12.23 -11.48 -26.47
C GLN A 114 12.58 -12.23 -25.19
N SER A 115 13.11 -13.44 -25.34
CA SER A 115 13.65 -14.27 -24.25
C SER A 115 14.79 -13.59 -23.49
N ASP A 116 15.47 -12.63 -24.12
CA ASP A 116 16.75 -12.11 -23.61
C ASP A 116 16.64 -10.70 -23.00
N ARG A 117 15.42 -10.11 -22.93
CA ARG A 117 15.18 -8.80 -22.29
C ARG A 117 14.47 -8.86 -20.93
N ALA A 118 14.07 -10.04 -20.48
CA ALA A 118 13.51 -10.20 -19.13
C ALA A 118 14.52 -9.82 -18.03
N ALA A 119 15.82 -9.82 -18.32
CA ALA A 119 16.86 -9.40 -17.38
C ALA A 119 17.25 -7.91 -17.46
N LYS A 120 16.68 -7.12 -18.38
CA LYS A 120 17.06 -5.70 -18.57
C LYS A 120 15.91 -4.71 -18.38
N LEU A 121 14.75 -5.17 -17.95
CA LEU A 121 13.65 -4.29 -17.50
C LEU A 121 13.72 -3.97 -15.99
N GLY A 122 14.80 -4.36 -15.31
CA GLY A 122 15.13 -3.90 -13.95
C GLY A 122 16.16 -2.76 -13.91
N ALA A 123 16.57 -2.24 -15.07
CA ALA A 123 17.65 -1.25 -15.19
C ALA A 123 17.23 0.08 -15.85
N MET A 124 15.97 0.24 -16.24
CA MET A 124 15.40 1.51 -16.67
C MET A 124 14.14 1.74 -15.86
N GLU A 125 14.12 2.87 -15.14
CA GLU A 125 13.09 3.33 -14.21
C GLU A 125 13.22 2.82 -12.78
N GLU A 126 14.29 3.24 -12.10
CA GLU A 126 14.15 4.09 -10.92
C GLU A 126 15.30 5.10 -10.95
N ALA A 127 15.14 6.17 -11.73
CA ALA A 127 15.72 7.43 -11.28
C ALA A 127 14.99 7.72 -9.97
N GLU A 128 15.64 7.38 -8.87
CA GLU A 128 15.17 7.44 -7.49
C GLU A 128 14.82 8.90 -7.15
N GLN A 129 13.66 9.34 -7.62
CA GLN A 129 13.01 10.57 -7.23
C GLN A 129 11.74 10.23 -6.44
N GLY A 130 11.80 9.11 -5.72
CA GLY A 130 10.88 8.77 -4.65
C GLY A 130 11.40 9.39 -3.36
N SER A 131 11.30 10.71 -3.20
CA SER A 131 11.34 11.28 -1.85
C SER A 131 10.09 10.76 -1.14
N SER A 132 10.22 9.62 -0.47
CA SER A 132 9.13 8.98 0.24
C SER A 132 8.54 10.02 1.20
N SER A 133 7.24 10.28 1.13
CA SER A 133 6.58 11.33 1.92
C SER A 133 6.87 11.22 3.42
N LEU A 134 7.14 10.00 3.90
CA LEU A 134 7.61 9.71 5.25
C LEU A 134 9.02 10.24 5.55
N SER A 135 9.98 10.12 4.62
CA SER A 135 11.35 10.61 4.83
C SER A 135 11.40 12.14 4.90
N ILE A 136 10.58 12.83 4.09
CA ILE A 136 10.40 14.29 4.17
C ILE A 136 9.77 14.68 5.50
N LEU A 137 8.71 13.99 5.94
CA LEU A 137 8.05 14.27 7.22
C LEU A 137 9.02 14.11 8.40
N ILE A 138 9.81 13.04 8.39
CA ILE A 138 10.83 12.76 9.42
C ILE A 138 11.92 13.84 9.40
N ALA A 139 12.39 14.26 8.23
CA ALA A 139 13.39 15.32 8.10
C ALA A 139 12.88 16.68 8.62
N VAL A 140 11.62 17.03 8.32
CA VAL A 140 10.98 18.25 8.82
C VAL A 140 10.84 18.18 10.34
N PHE A 141 10.36 17.06 10.89
CA PHE A 141 10.19 16.89 12.33
C PHE A 141 11.54 16.95 13.07
N ALA A 142 12.57 16.31 12.54
CA ALA A 142 13.93 16.39 13.07
C ALA A 142 14.46 17.84 13.05
N GLY A 143 14.22 18.59 11.97
CA GLY A 143 14.59 20.00 11.87
C GLY A 143 13.91 20.87 12.93
N VAL A 144 12.61 20.67 13.16
CA VAL A 144 11.85 21.37 14.20
C VAL A 144 12.41 21.05 15.60
N CYS A 145 12.70 19.79 15.90
CA CYS A 145 13.29 19.38 17.17
C CYS A 145 14.65 20.06 17.42
N ILE A 146 15.51 20.15 16.40
CA ILE A 146 16.81 20.83 16.51
C ILE A 146 16.63 22.33 16.77
N LEU A 147 15.71 22.99 16.06
CA LEU A 147 15.42 24.41 16.26
C LEU A 147 14.93 24.71 17.69
N LEU A 148 14.06 23.85 18.23
CA LEU A 148 13.58 23.97 19.61
C LEU A 148 14.71 23.81 20.62
N LEU A 149 15.62 22.83 20.42
CA LEU A 149 16.78 22.66 21.28
C LEU A 149 17.71 23.88 21.27
N ILE A 150 17.95 24.46 20.09
CA ILE A 150 18.74 25.70 19.97
C ILE A 150 18.07 26.84 20.73
N LEU A 151 16.75 27.00 20.61
CA LEU A 151 15.98 28.01 21.33
C LEU A 151 16.12 27.87 22.85
N VAL A 152 15.97 26.65 23.38
CA VAL A 152 16.13 26.36 24.81
C VAL A 152 17.54 26.72 25.28
N ILE A 153 18.57 26.32 24.52
CA ILE A 153 19.97 26.63 24.85
C ILE A 153 20.22 28.14 24.82
N VAL A 154 19.66 28.87 23.84
CA VAL A 154 19.81 30.33 23.73
C VAL A 154 19.11 31.03 24.89
N ILE A 155 17.90 30.61 25.26
CA ILE A 155 17.16 31.17 26.39
C ILE A 155 17.90 30.90 27.70
N TRP A 156 18.35 29.67 27.95
CA TRP A 156 19.16 29.36 29.12
C TRP A 156 20.46 30.15 29.18
N ASN A 157 21.17 30.26 28.05
CA ASN A 157 22.40 31.06 27.99
C ASN A 157 22.12 32.55 28.20
N ARG A 158 20.99 33.11 27.71
CA ARG A 158 20.62 34.51 27.96
C ARG A 158 20.21 34.76 29.41
N THR A 159 19.47 33.84 30.02
CA THR A 159 19.07 33.92 31.43
C THR A 159 20.28 33.82 32.37
N ASP A 160 21.30 33.02 32.02
CA ASP A 160 22.55 32.93 32.78
C ASP A 160 23.40 34.21 32.66
N GLN A 161 23.41 34.87 31.49
CA GLN A 161 24.07 36.16 31.32
C GLN A 161 23.35 37.29 32.08
N GLY A 162 22.01 37.26 32.15
CA GLY A 162 21.21 38.23 32.90
C GLY A 162 21.46 38.19 34.42
N LYS A 163 21.84 37.04 34.96
CA LYS A 163 22.23 36.90 36.38
C LYS A 163 23.62 37.44 36.70
N GLN A 164 24.51 37.59 35.72
CA GLN A 164 25.88 38.06 35.92
C GLN A 164 26.03 39.60 35.79
N VAL A 165 25.05 40.30 35.20
CA VAL A 165 25.04 41.76 35.04
C VAL A 165 24.47 42.48 36.28
N ARG A 166 23.83 41.74 37.20
CA ARG A 166 23.24 42.27 38.45
C ARG A 166 24.02 41.91 39.73
N LYS A 167 25.32 41.65 39.63
CA LYS A 167 26.23 41.55 40.76
C LYS A 167 27.37 42.54 40.64
#